data_AF-A0A2H0RQ76-F1
#
_entry.id   AF-A0A2H0RQ76-F1
#
_cell.length_a   1.000
_cell.length_b   1.000
_cell.length_c   1.000
_cell.angle_alpha   90.00
_cell.angle_beta   90.00
_cell.angle_gamma   90.00
#
_symmetry.space_group_name_H-M   'P 1'
#
loop_
_entity.id
_entity.type
_entity.pdbx_description
1 polymer ?
#
loop_
_entity_poly.entity_id
_entity_poly.type
_entity_poly.pdbx_seq_one_letter_code
_entity_poly.pdbx_strand_id
1 'polypeptide(L)'
;MVHSEQKFGPLTMAGSGDGARSKEDWHAQSTCAAVRQECVGRLQELVAASTMFTERDMATYAKGALSDESLERVGKTTFEDKTRALEENRDLYIPQTAQKVVELERTFYTEVARGEAKGWLSPRAAKNLRDQFVSANFHWWQKEVFIEEKLPVYLGKRRALHENTERMEKLLVQMPAARELAAVKKARKNTFKNLEEKMNTINEALAAIEAQRTGRTGLFVQAKQALEKAAHDEVLSKNKVGKWLQKIMESSAAPEKIAAFISGKGVSSLPELVRNWTSVRRRFDKIECNRRKKGTPRSFYFVSTEKFLDWHYAKRLAYVEEAERRFVDISKETPILINIRHELDYQDWDAAEILIAQAEGMGLSSEDLEKVRSMRKYLKENKPKSAKPTRETPPNVAYAQLQEALASLPLPLAELCRKAIKAGKFDCLSALMYNRVWCHVHHHLDENKEVRLRERAAEDTKRQLQSGTRKKERMLNRDVDAFKKPSIASYTYTNLNKPQILHTSMAGHDALIARMREEDSHRFRYWSTLVPEDVPYELQAYAVNHTNRIIKRCLRALGPYGMLQTAPVAKERRQESRGPQYALHP
;
A
#
# COMPACT_ATOMS: atom_id res chain seq x y z
N MET A 1 16.96 32.39 21.85
CA MET A 1 17.08 33.85 21.65
C MET A 1 17.97 34.12 20.45
N VAL A 2 17.36 34.13 19.27
CA VAL A 2 17.66 34.95 18.08
C VAL A 2 16.31 34.95 17.36
N HIS A 3 15.54 36.04 17.46
CA HIS A 3 14.26 36.18 16.80
C HIS A 3 14.50 36.59 15.34
N SER A 4 14.25 35.68 14.40
CA SER A 4 14.06 36.05 12.99
C SER A 4 12.56 36.07 12.70
N GLU A 5 11.95 37.23 12.91
CA GLU A 5 10.62 37.53 12.39
C GLU A 5 10.70 37.55 10.85
N GLN A 6 10.27 36.48 10.20
CA GLN A 6 9.91 36.55 8.77
C GLN A 6 8.53 37.22 8.68
N LYS A 7 8.56 38.55 8.56
CA LYS A 7 7.37 39.33 8.17
C LYS A 7 7.04 39.00 6.72
N PHE A 8 5.87 38.40 6.49
CA PHE A 8 5.27 38.28 5.17
C PHE A 8 4.96 39.68 4.64
N GLY A 9 5.71 40.12 3.62
CA GLY A 9 5.41 41.33 2.87
C GLY A 9 4.23 41.12 1.92
N PRO A 10 3.44 42.16 1.61
CA PRO A 10 2.34 42.07 0.65
C PRO A 10 2.88 41.79 -0.76
N LEU A 11 2.29 40.81 -1.44
CA LEU A 11 2.54 40.51 -2.85
C LEU A 11 2.15 41.71 -3.71
N THR A 12 3.14 42.48 -4.16
CA THR A 12 2.95 43.53 -5.16
C THR A 12 2.77 42.92 -6.55
N MET A 13 1.59 43.10 -7.13
CA MET A 13 1.27 42.80 -8.52
C MET A 13 1.89 43.88 -9.43
N ALA A 14 2.96 43.54 -10.15
CA ALA A 14 3.43 44.37 -11.26
C ALA A 14 2.51 44.12 -12.47
N GLY A 15 1.72 45.15 -12.81
CA GLY A 15 0.75 45.12 -13.90
C GLY A 15 1.37 45.50 -15.25
N SER A 16 0.92 44.81 -16.28
CA SER A 16 0.92 45.30 -17.66
C SER A 16 -0.29 44.69 -18.36
N GLY A 17 -1.28 45.53 -18.71
CA GLY A 17 -2.46 45.15 -19.48
C GLY A 17 -3.73 45.86 -19.02
N ASP A 18 -3.89 47.13 -19.43
CA ASP A 18 -5.14 47.88 -19.29
C ASP A 18 -6.25 47.25 -20.15
N GLY A 19 -7.17 46.59 -19.47
CA GLY A 19 -8.52 46.32 -19.94
C GLY A 19 -9.45 46.62 -18.77
N ALA A 20 -10.35 47.59 -18.92
CA ALA A 20 -11.28 48.01 -17.88
C ALA A 20 -12.09 46.80 -17.36
N ARG A 21 -11.70 46.26 -16.20
CA ARG A 21 -12.46 45.21 -15.51
C ARG A 21 -13.78 45.81 -15.06
N SER A 22 -14.89 45.12 -15.31
CA SER A 22 -16.20 45.59 -14.85
C SER A 22 -16.21 45.66 -13.31
N LYS A 23 -17.03 46.54 -12.71
CA LYS A 23 -17.20 46.58 -11.23
C LYS A 23 -17.64 45.21 -10.68
N GLU A 24 -18.38 44.44 -11.48
CA GLU A 24 -18.86 43.10 -11.14
C GLU A 24 -17.70 42.10 -11.05
N ASP A 25 -16.74 42.14 -11.98
CA ASP A 25 -15.53 41.30 -11.94
C ASP A 25 -14.66 41.59 -10.71
N TRP A 26 -14.56 42.86 -10.32
CA TRP A 26 -13.81 43.26 -9.13
C TRP A 26 -14.48 42.75 -7.85
N HIS A 27 -15.81 42.86 -7.75
CA HIS A 27 -16.56 42.31 -6.62
C HIS A 27 -16.45 40.78 -6.54
N ALA A 28 -16.60 40.06 -7.66
CA ALA A 28 -16.48 38.61 -7.68
C ALA A 28 -15.07 38.13 -7.30
N GLN A 29 -14.04 38.83 -7.78
CA GLN A 29 -12.65 38.56 -7.40
C GLN A 29 -12.41 38.79 -5.90
N SER A 30 -12.94 39.88 -5.35
CA SER A 30 -12.81 40.20 -3.93
C SER A 30 -13.51 39.16 -3.04
N THR A 31 -14.71 38.72 -3.41
CA THR A 31 -15.45 37.66 -2.68
C THR A 31 -14.69 36.34 -2.71
N CYS A 32 -14.20 35.92 -3.88
CA CYS A 32 -13.41 34.70 -4.02
C CYS A 32 -12.14 34.74 -3.15
N ALA A 33 -11.43 35.87 -3.13
CA ALA A 33 -10.26 36.06 -2.28
C ALA A 33 -10.61 36.01 -0.78
N ALA A 34 -11.75 36.58 -0.37
CA ALA A 34 -12.21 36.55 1.01
C ALA A 34 -12.51 35.11 1.48
N VAL A 35 -13.28 34.34 0.72
CA VAL A 35 -13.57 32.92 1.08
C VAL A 35 -12.29 32.09 1.11
N ARG A 36 -11.34 32.33 0.20
CA ARG A 36 -10.04 31.67 0.24
C ARG A 36 -9.27 31.97 1.53
N GLN A 37 -9.28 33.21 1.98
CA GLN A 37 -8.64 33.58 3.25
C GLN A 37 -9.32 32.92 4.44
N GLU A 38 -10.65 32.78 4.43
CA GLU A 38 -11.37 32.01 5.46
C GLU A 38 -10.96 30.53 5.48
N CYS A 39 -10.82 29.88 4.31
CA CYS A 39 -10.31 28.51 4.21
C CYS A 39 -8.89 28.39 4.80
N VAL A 40 -8.00 29.32 4.44
CA VAL A 40 -6.63 29.36 4.98
C VAL A 40 -6.66 29.58 6.49
N GLY A 41 -7.51 30.48 7.00
CA GLY A 41 -7.70 30.73 8.42
C GLY A 41 -8.13 29.47 9.18
N ARG A 42 -9.11 28.72 8.67
CA ARG A 42 -9.53 27.43 9.27
C ARG A 42 -8.43 26.38 9.26
N LEU A 43 -7.61 26.33 8.20
CA LEU A 43 -6.46 25.42 8.16
C LEU A 43 -5.38 25.85 9.17
N GLN A 44 -5.16 27.15 9.37
CA GLN A 44 -4.26 27.67 10.41
C GLN A 44 -4.76 27.33 11.81
N GLU A 45 -6.08 27.47 12.06
CA GLU A 45 -6.70 27.01 13.31
C GLU A 45 -6.46 25.52 13.53
N LEU A 46 -6.57 24.69 12.49
CA LEU A 46 -6.28 23.25 12.59
C LEU A 46 -4.80 22.98 12.89
N VAL A 47 -3.87 23.70 12.27
CA VAL A 47 -2.43 23.62 12.59
C VAL A 47 -2.16 24.01 14.04
N ALA A 48 -2.86 25.02 14.55
CA ALA A 48 -2.74 25.44 15.95
C ALA A 48 -3.39 24.45 16.92
N ALA A 49 -4.48 23.80 16.52
CA ALA A 49 -5.26 22.89 17.35
C ALA A 49 -4.71 21.46 17.39
N SER A 50 -3.91 21.04 16.41
CA SER A 50 -3.44 19.66 16.27
C SER A 50 -1.97 19.56 15.93
N THR A 51 -1.23 18.70 16.62
CA THR A 51 0.16 18.37 16.27
C THR A 51 0.26 17.37 15.12
N MET A 52 -0.88 16.77 14.74
CA MET A 52 -0.96 15.81 13.65
C MET A 52 -0.99 16.50 12.29
N PHE A 53 -1.59 17.69 12.18
CA PHE A 53 -1.70 18.49 10.96
C PHE A 53 -0.72 19.66 10.98
N THR A 54 0.28 19.64 10.10
CA THR A 54 1.41 20.57 10.14
C THR A 54 1.29 21.69 9.11
N GLU A 55 2.13 22.73 9.22
CA GLU A 55 2.24 23.78 8.19
C GLU A 55 2.51 23.21 6.79
N ARG A 56 3.26 22.11 6.71
CA ARG A 56 3.51 21.39 5.46
C ARG A 56 2.23 20.79 4.87
N ASP A 57 1.37 20.22 5.72
CA ASP A 57 0.06 19.69 5.31
C ASP A 57 -0.86 20.80 4.83
N MET A 58 -0.90 21.91 5.57
CA MET A 58 -1.62 23.12 5.16
C MET A 58 -1.14 23.64 3.80
N ALA A 59 0.18 23.78 3.60
CA ALA A 59 0.74 24.28 2.35
C ALA A 59 0.40 23.35 1.17
N THR A 60 0.43 22.04 1.39
CA THR A 60 0.08 21.03 0.39
C THR A 60 -1.42 21.10 0.05
N TYR A 61 -2.28 21.25 1.06
CA TYR A 61 -3.72 21.40 0.88
C TYR A 61 -4.05 22.72 0.15
N ALA A 62 -3.50 23.84 0.61
CA ALA A 62 -3.73 25.16 0.02
C ALA A 62 -3.29 25.20 -1.44
N LYS A 63 -2.11 24.65 -1.76
CA LYS A 63 -1.63 24.56 -3.14
C LYS A 63 -2.53 23.66 -4.00
N GLY A 64 -2.94 22.51 -3.48
CA GLY A 64 -3.67 21.48 -4.23
C GLY A 64 -5.17 21.70 -4.38
N ALA A 65 -5.80 22.45 -3.46
CA ALA A 65 -7.25 22.59 -3.39
C ALA A 65 -7.77 24.04 -3.33
N LEU A 66 -6.94 25.02 -2.93
CA LEU A 66 -7.41 26.40 -2.70
C LEU A 66 -6.81 27.43 -3.67
N SER A 67 -5.70 27.11 -4.34
CA SER A 67 -4.99 28.05 -5.23
C SER A 67 -5.79 28.31 -6.51
N ASP A 68 -5.70 29.53 -7.05
CA ASP A 68 -6.33 29.87 -8.34
C ASP A 68 -5.86 28.92 -9.45
N GLU A 69 -4.55 28.64 -9.49
CA GLU A 69 -3.95 27.72 -10.44
C GLU A 69 -4.58 26.32 -10.32
N SER A 70 -4.75 25.80 -9.09
CA SER A 70 -5.44 24.52 -8.89
C SER A 70 -6.89 24.58 -9.37
N LEU A 71 -7.66 25.60 -8.98
CA LEU A 71 -9.08 25.74 -9.32
C LEU A 71 -9.33 25.96 -10.82
N GLU A 72 -8.47 26.71 -11.51
CA GLU A 72 -8.55 26.91 -12.96
C GLU A 72 -8.26 25.60 -13.70
N ARG A 73 -7.25 24.85 -13.24
CA ARG A 73 -7.01 23.46 -13.67
C ARG A 73 -8.16 22.53 -13.33
N VAL A 74 -9.11 22.96 -12.49
CA VAL A 74 -10.33 22.23 -12.18
C VAL A 74 -11.56 22.64 -13.00
N GLY A 75 -11.35 23.44 -14.06
CA GLY A 75 -12.43 23.97 -14.89
C GLY A 75 -13.25 25.06 -14.20
N LYS A 76 -12.79 25.56 -13.04
CA LYS A 76 -13.39 26.71 -12.34
C LYS A 76 -12.71 27.96 -12.86
N THR A 77 -13.12 28.37 -14.05
CA THR A 77 -12.53 29.50 -14.77
C THR A 77 -13.18 30.82 -14.38
N THR A 78 -14.41 30.80 -13.87
CA THR A 78 -15.12 31.99 -13.37
C THR A 78 -14.88 32.19 -11.87
N PHE A 79 -14.95 33.44 -11.40
CA PHE A 79 -14.83 33.74 -9.97
C PHE A 79 -15.97 33.14 -9.14
N GLU A 80 -17.18 33.03 -9.69
CA GLU A 80 -18.33 32.39 -9.02
C GLU A 80 -18.10 30.90 -8.80
N ASP A 81 -17.60 30.20 -9.83
CA ASP A 81 -17.27 28.78 -9.76
C ASP A 81 -16.17 28.50 -8.74
N LYS A 82 -15.13 29.35 -8.71
CA LYS A 82 -14.06 29.28 -7.73
C LYS A 82 -14.58 29.54 -6.31
N THR A 83 -15.44 30.54 -6.14
CA THR A 83 -16.05 30.88 -4.84
C THR A 83 -16.84 29.69 -4.31
N ARG A 84 -17.71 29.07 -5.12
CA ARG A 84 -18.48 27.88 -4.71
C ARG A 84 -17.60 26.71 -4.30
N ALA A 85 -16.54 26.43 -5.06
CA ALA A 85 -15.60 25.37 -4.71
C ALA A 85 -14.84 25.66 -3.40
N LEU A 86 -14.51 26.93 -3.14
CA LEU A 86 -13.90 27.36 -1.89
C LEU A 86 -14.90 27.26 -0.71
N GLU A 87 -16.16 27.61 -0.90
CA GLU A 87 -17.22 27.45 0.11
C GLU A 87 -17.43 25.97 0.47
N GLU A 88 -17.44 25.07 -0.51
CA GLU A 88 -17.48 23.61 -0.25
C GLU A 88 -16.27 23.15 0.58
N ASN A 89 -15.07 23.66 0.30
CA ASN A 89 -13.89 23.39 1.12
C ASN A 89 -14.05 23.94 2.55
N ARG A 90 -14.51 25.19 2.67
CA ARG A 90 -14.73 25.87 3.95
C ARG A 90 -15.71 25.10 4.82
N ASP A 91 -16.87 24.74 4.28
CA ASP A 91 -18.02 24.31 5.06
C ASP A 91 -18.12 22.79 5.22
N LEU A 92 -17.47 22.02 4.34
CA LEU A 92 -17.51 20.56 4.37
C LEU A 92 -16.14 19.93 4.59
N TYR A 93 -15.19 20.14 3.67
CA TYR A 93 -13.97 19.32 3.63
C TYR A 93 -12.96 19.65 4.72
N ILE A 94 -12.74 20.93 5.01
CA ILE A 94 -11.83 21.36 6.08
C ILE A 94 -12.37 20.91 7.45
N PRO A 95 -13.66 21.13 7.80
CA PRO A 95 -14.24 20.62 9.05
C PRO A 95 -14.15 19.10 9.23
N GLN A 96 -14.44 18.32 8.18
CA GLN A 96 -14.31 16.86 8.24
C GLN A 96 -12.88 16.41 8.48
N THR A 97 -11.92 17.02 7.77
CA THR A 97 -10.49 16.75 7.95
C THR A 97 -10.06 17.10 9.38
N ALA A 98 -10.49 18.26 9.89
CA ALA A 98 -10.20 18.70 11.26
C ALA A 98 -10.74 17.70 12.30
N GLN A 99 -12.00 17.28 12.18
CA GLN A 99 -12.61 16.31 13.10
C GLN A 99 -11.84 14.99 13.11
N LYS A 100 -11.51 14.47 11.93
CA LYS A 100 -10.77 13.21 11.78
C LYS A 100 -9.37 13.28 12.39
N VAL A 101 -8.64 14.36 12.10
CA VAL A 101 -7.30 14.62 12.64
C VAL A 101 -7.33 14.66 14.17
N VAL A 102 -8.27 15.40 14.76
CA VAL A 102 -8.43 15.51 16.21
C VAL A 102 -8.78 14.15 16.85
N GLU A 103 -9.65 13.36 16.23
CA GLU A 103 -10.00 12.04 16.72
C GLU A 103 -8.83 11.06 16.70
N LEU A 104 -8.05 11.06 15.62
CA LEU A 104 -6.85 10.23 15.46
C LEU A 104 -5.76 10.62 16.45
N GLU A 105 -5.53 11.92 16.64
CA GLU A 105 -4.60 12.44 17.64
C GLU A 105 -5.00 12.01 19.06
N ARG A 106 -6.29 12.18 19.42
CA ARG A 106 -6.80 11.72 20.71
C ARG A 106 -6.60 10.21 20.90
N THR A 107 -6.86 9.41 19.86
CA THR A 107 -6.66 7.96 19.88
C THR A 107 -5.19 7.60 20.14
N PHE A 108 -4.27 8.28 19.44
CA PHE A 108 -2.83 8.10 19.63
C PHE A 108 -2.41 8.38 21.08
N TYR A 109 -2.74 9.56 21.60
CA TYR A 109 -2.34 9.94 22.97
C TYR A 109 -2.96 9.03 24.02
N THR A 110 -4.23 8.63 23.84
CA THR A 110 -4.92 7.70 24.76
C THR A 110 -4.22 6.35 24.82
N GLU A 111 -3.89 5.75 23.66
CA GLU A 111 -3.22 4.45 23.62
C GLU A 111 -1.77 4.49 24.14
N VAL A 112 -1.04 5.59 23.89
CA VAL A 112 0.31 5.80 24.44
C VAL A 112 0.24 5.98 25.96
N ALA A 113 -0.66 6.83 26.47
CA ALA A 113 -0.84 7.06 27.90
C ALA A 113 -1.27 5.77 28.62
N ARG A 114 -2.17 5.00 28.03
CA ARG A 114 -2.56 3.67 28.53
C ARG A 114 -1.38 2.71 28.58
N GLY A 115 -0.54 2.69 27.54
CA GLY A 115 0.66 1.87 27.50
C GLY A 115 1.69 2.25 28.56
N GLU A 116 1.82 3.54 28.87
CA GLU A 116 2.68 4.06 29.94
C GLU A 116 2.12 3.71 31.34
N ALA A 117 0.84 3.97 31.57
CA ALA A 117 0.17 3.67 32.85
C ALA A 117 0.20 2.17 33.20
N LYS A 118 0.14 1.30 32.18
CA LYS A 118 0.25 -0.16 32.36
C LYS A 118 1.68 -0.69 32.34
N GLY A 119 2.69 0.18 32.25
CA GLY A 119 4.10 -0.22 32.24
C GLY A 119 4.56 -0.98 30.97
N TRP A 120 3.74 -1.01 29.91
CA TRP A 120 4.11 -1.61 28.62
C TRP A 120 5.15 -0.75 27.89
N LEU A 121 5.04 0.57 28.06
CA LEU A 121 5.97 1.57 27.55
C LEU A 121 6.76 2.17 28.69
N SER A 122 8.08 2.25 28.54
CA SER A 122 8.88 3.11 29.42
C SER A 122 8.61 4.58 29.11
N PRO A 123 8.81 5.50 30.07
CA PRO A 123 8.64 6.94 29.83
C PRO A 123 9.44 7.44 28.63
N ARG A 124 10.67 6.93 28.45
CA ARG A 124 11.51 7.22 27.28
C ARG A 124 10.89 6.74 25.97
N ALA A 125 10.31 5.54 25.94
CA ALA A 125 9.68 5.00 24.73
C ALA A 125 8.38 5.74 24.39
N ALA A 126 7.58 6.10 25.40
CA ALA A 126 6.38 6.91 25.23
C ALA A 126 6.73 8.31 24.70
N LYS A 127 7.76 8.96 25.27
CA LYS A 127 8.28 10.24 24.78
C LYS A 127 8.73 10.14 23.32
N ASN A 128 9.56 9.16 22.97
CA ASN A 128 10.02 8.99 21.58
C ASN A 128 8.86 8.82 20.59
N LEU A 129 7.79 8.12 20.96
CA LEU A 129 6.59 7.99 20.12
C LEU A 129 5.90 9.34 19.93
N ARG A 130 5.72 10.10 21.02
CA ARG A 130 5.12 11.45 20.97
C ARG A 130 5.97 12.38 20.10
N ASP A 131 7.29 12.37 20.27
CA ASP A 131 8.21 13.20 19.48
C ASP A 131 8.14 12.86 17.98
N GLN A 132 8.06 11.57 17.63
CA GLN A 132 7.86 11.13 16.24
C GLN A 132 6.49 11.55 15.68
N PHE A 133 5.45 11.52 16.50
CA PHE A 133 4.10 11.87 16.12
C PHE A 133 3.95 13.37 15.79
N VAL A 134 4.63 14.23 16.55
CA VAL A 134 4.65 15.69 16.33
C VAL A 134 5.54 16.10 15.15
N SER A 135 6.38 15.20 14.63
CA SER A 135 7.32 15.51 13.55
C SER A 135 6.62 15.98 12.25
N ALA A 136 7.06 17.11 11.71
CA ALA A 136 6.64 17.64 10.40
C ALA A 136 7.21 16.88 9.19
N ASN A 137 8.08 15.89 9.44
CA ASN A 137 8.61 15.03 8.38
C ASN A 137 7.54 14.11 7.78
N PHE A 138 6.46 13.85 8.53
CA PHE A 138 5.37 12.98 8.13
C PHE A 138 4.07 13.77 7.96
N HIS A 139 3.38 13.52 6.86
CA HIS A 139 2.05 14.08 6.62
C HIS A 139 1.01 13.47 7.56
N TRP A 140 -0.09 14.21 7.82
CA TRP A 140 -1.15 13.74 8.72
C TRP A 140 -1.72 12.36 8.31
N TRP A 141 -1.88 12.09 7.01
CA TRP A 141 -2.38 10.81 6.51
C TRP A 141 -1.38 9.65 6.68
N GLN A 142 -0.06 9.94 6.76
CA GLN A 142 0.93 8.92 7.10
C GLN A 142 0.85 8.55 8.58
N LYS A 143 0.56 9.54 9.43
CA LYS A 143 0.32 9.36 10.86
C LYS A 143 -0.97 8.56 11.09
N GLU A 144 -2.02 8.80 10.31
CA GLU A 144 -3.26 7.98 10.31
C GLU A 144 -2.94 6.49 10.10
N VAL A 145 -2.24 6.15 9.01
CA VAL A 145 -1.87 4.74 8.72
C VAL A 145 -1.04 4.14 9.86
N PHE A 146 -0.16 4.93 10.47
CA PHE A 146 0.58 4.46 11.64
C PHE A 146 -0.33 4.15 12.82
N ILE A 147 -1.27 5.05 13.17
CA ILE A 147 -2.21 4.87 14.29
C ILE A 147 -3.09 3.65 14.06
N GLU A 148 -3.66 3.51 12.87
CA GLU A 148 -4.65 2.45 12.60
C GLU A 148 -4.01 1.08 12.42
N GLU A 149 -2.84 1.00 11.77
CA GLU A 149 -2.27 -0.28 11.35
C GLU A 149 -1.03 -0.69 12.14
N LYS A 150 -0.14 0.25 12.49
CA LYS A 150 1.19 -0.07 13.04
C LYS A 150 1.25 0.04 14.56
N LEU A 151 0.61 1.05 15.14
CA LEU A 151 0.61 1.29 16.58
C LEU A 151 0.01 0.11 17.37
N PRO A 152 -1.13 -0.51 16.98
CA PRO A 152 -1.69 -1.63 17.73
C PRO A 152 -0.76 -2.84 17.76
N VAL A 153 -0.06 -3.12 16.65
CA VAL A 153 0.93 -4.20 16.56
C VAL A 153 2.14 -3.91 17.45
N TYR A 154 2.62 -2.66 17.44
CA TYR A 154 3.73 -2.24 18.27
C TYR A 154 3.41 -2.34 19.77
N LEU A 155 2.25 -1.82 20.19
CA LEU A 155 1.78 -1.90 21.57
C LEU A 155 1.51 -3.34 22.01
N GLY A 156 0.96 -4.18 21.12
CA GLY A 156 0.78 -5.60 21.39
C GLY A 156 2.10 -6.32 21.69
N LYS A 157 3.18 -6.03 20.94
CA LYS A 157 4.51 -6.58 21.23
C LYS A 157 5.07 -6.08 22.57
N ARG A 158 4.88 -4.81 22.90
CA ARG A 158 5.32 -4.20 24.17
C ARG A 158 4.60 -4.80 25.37
N ARG A 159 3.28 -4.99 25.26
CA ARG A 159 2.45 -5.67 26.25
C ARG A 159 2.95 -7.10 26.49
N ALA A 160 3.12 -7.89 25.43
CA ALA A 160 3.61 -9.27 25.56
C ALA A 160 5.00 -9.33 26.22
N LEU A 161 5.88 -8.35 25.95
CA LEU A 161 7.20 -8.30 26.58
C LEU A 161 7.07 -8.06 28.09
N HIS A 162 6.22 -7.10 28.46
CA HIS A 162 5.95 -6.79 29.86
C HIS A 162 5.38 -8.01 30.60
N GLU A 163 4.32 -8.63 30.06
CA GLU A 163 3.69 -9.82 30.63
C GLU A 163 4.69 -10.99 30.81
N ASN A 164 5.53 -11.24 29.80
CA ASN A 164 6.56 -12.28 29.89
C ASN A 164 7.68 -11.92 30.89
N THR A 165 8.03 -10.64 31.03
CA THR A 165 9.01 -10.17 32.02
C THR A 165 8.47 -10.35 33.43
N GLU A 166 7.22 -9.95 33.69
CA GLU A 166 6.57 -10.18 34.99
C GLU A 166 6.45 -11.66 35.32
N ARG A 167 6.08 -12.49 34.33
CA ARG A 167 6.02 -13.95 34.50
C ARG A 167 7.39 -14.51 34.87
N MET A 168 8.46 -14.07 34.20
CA MET A 168 9.82 -14.49 34.50
C MET A 168 10.18 -14.13 35.95
N GLU A 169 9.98 -12.87 36.36
CA GLU A 169 10.31 -12.43 37.72
C GLU A 169 9.50 -13.17 38.79
N LYS A 170 8.21 -13.45 38.55
CA LYS A 170 7.38 -14.29 39.44
C LYS A 170 7.95 -15.70 39.60
N LEU A 171 8.39 -16.33 38.51
CA LEU A 171 9.03 -17.65 38.57
C LEU A 171 10.38 -17.61 39.30
N LEU A 172 11.14 -16.51 39.20
CA LEU A 172 12.40 -16.35 39.94
C LEU A 172 12.22 -16.17 41.44
N VAL A 173 11.04 -15.72 41.89
CA VAL A 173 10.67 -15.72 43.32
C VAL A 173 10.37 -17.16 43.78
N GLN A 174 9.65 -17.93 42.96
CA GLN A 174 9.30 -19.33 43.25
C GLN A 174 10.51 -20.28 43.16
N MET A 175 11.47 -19.97 42.29
CA MET A 175 12.68 -20.77 42.04
C MET A 175 13.94 -19.90 42.11
N PRO A 176 14.42 -19.52 43.31
CA PRO A 176 15.57 -18.62 43.45
C PRO A 176 16.85 -19.13 42.75
N ALA A 177 17.06 -20.45 42.71
CA ALA A 177 18.20 -21.07 42.04
C ALA A 177 18.24 -20.79 40.52
N ALA A 178 17.10 -20.49 39.90
CA ALA A 178 17.05 -20.20 38.47
C ALA A 178 17.67 -18.84 38.10
N ARG A 179 17.95 -17.97 39.10
CA ARG A 179 18.68 -16.71 38.91
C ARG A 179 20.10 -16.93 38.37
N GLU A 180 20.69 -18.08 38.63
CA GLU A 180 22.05 -18.40 38.20
C GLU A 180 22.14 -18.83 36.73
N LEU A 181 21.01 -19.13 36.09
CA LEU A 181 20.95 -19.52 34.69
C LEU A 181 21.47 -18.41 33.78
N ALA A 182 22.37 -18.77 32.85
CA ALA A 182 22.98 -17.82 31.92
C ALA A 182 21.95 -17.01 31.11
N ALA A 183 20.86 -17.66 30.67
CA ALA A 183 19.77 -17.01 29.94
C ALA A 183 19.05 -15.95 30.79
N VAL A 184 18.80 -16.23 32.08
CA VAL A 184 18.19 -15.27 33.02
C VAL A 184 19.12 -14.10 33.30
N LYS A 185 20.40 -14.37 33.56
CA LYS A 185 21.42 -13.33 33.72
C LYS A 185 21.48 -12.40 32.51
N LYS A 186 21.40 -12.96 31.30
CA LYS A 186 21.36 -12.18 30.04
C LYS A 186 20.07 -11.36 29.93
N ALA A 187 18.91 -11.95 30.22
CA ALA A 187 17.60 -11.30 30.13
C ALA A 187 17.46 -10.07 31.05
N ARG A 188 18.10 -10.11 32.23
CA ARG A 188 18.09 -9.00 33.20
C ARG A 188 19.09 -7.89 32.86
N LYS A 189 19.96 -8.06 31.86
CA LYS A 189 20.83 -6.97 31.37
C LYS A 189 20.01 -5.94 30.60
N ASN A 190 20.31 -4.65 30.76
CA ASN A 190 19.65 -3.56 30.02
C ASN A 190 20.40 -3.13 28.75
N THR A 191 20.96 -4.08 27.99
CA THR A 191 21.87 -3.80 26.86
C THR A 191 21.32 -4.13 25.47
N PHE A 192 20.00 -4.32 25.33
CA PHE A 192 19.40 -4.74 24.06
C PHE A 192 19.27 -3.59 23.05
N LYS A 193 19.56 -3.87 21.78
CA LYS A 193 19.50 -2.86 20.70
C LYS A 193 18.07 -2.59 20.24
N ASN A 194 17.20 -3.60 20.26
CA ASN A 194 15.81 -3.49 19.82
C ASN A 194 14.84 -4.37 20.65
N LEU A 195 13.55 -4.21 20.38
CA LEU A 195 12.47 -4.89 21.11
C LEU A 195 12.47 -6.40 20.87
N GLU A 196 12.71 -6.82 19.64
CA GLU A 196 12.74 -8.20 19.19
C GLU A 196 13.83 -9.02 19.90
N GLU A 197 15.03 -8.45 20.02
CA GLU A 197 16.16 -9.06 20.73
C GLU A 197 15.85 -9.25 22.23
N LYS A 198 15.26 -8.22 22.86
CA LYS A 198 14.86 -8.27 24.27
C LYS A 198 13.78 -9.34 24.49
N MET A 199 12.75 -9.38 23.64
CA MET A 199 11.71 -10.41 23.68
C MET A 199 12.28 -11.81 23.52
N ASN A 200 13.18 -12.00 22.55
CA ASN A 200 13.82 -13.29 22.31
C ASN A 200 14.58 -13.78 23.54
N THR A 201 15.33 -12.88 24.21
CA THR A 201 16.10 -13.21 25.40
C THR A 201 15.21 -13.53 26.61
N ILE A 202 14.11 -12.81 26.79
CA ILE A 202 13.12 -13.11 27.84
C ILE A 202 12.47 -14.47 27.62
N ASN A 203 12.09 -14.80 26.37
CA ASN A 203 11.51 -16.10 26.04
C ASN A 203 12.51 -17.25 26.25
N GLU A 204 13.79 -17.02 25.92
CA GLU A 204 14.86 -17.99 26.21
C GLU A 204 15.03 -18.22 27.72
N ALA A 205 14.98 -17.15 28.52
CA ALA A 205 15.03 -17.24 29.98
C ALA A 205 13.84 -18.03 30.56
N LEU A 206 12.62 -17.75 30.11
CA LEU A 206 11.42 -18.51 30.49
C LEU A 206 11.57 -20.00 30.15
N ALA A 207 12.06 -20.31 28.95
CA ALA A 207 12.31 -21.68 28.53
C ALA A 207 13.36 -22.40 29.41
N ALA A 208 14.42 -21.68 29.80
CA ALA A 208 15.47 -22.23 30.65
C ALA A 208 14.97 -22.51 32.09
N ILE A 209 14.16 -21.59 32.64
CA ILE A 209 13.51 -21.79 33.95
C ILE A 209 12.60 -23.01 33.90
N GLU A 210 11.77 -23.13 32.86
CA GLU A 210 10.85 -24.26 32.69
C GLU A 210 11.60 -25.60 32.52
N ALA A 211 12.69 -25.60 31.77
CA ALA A 211 13.54 -26.78 31.61
C ALA A 211 14.18 -27.20 32.94
N GLN A 212 14.61 -26.26 33.78
CA GLN A 212 15.11 -26.56 35.13
C GLN A 212 14.00 -27.11 36.02
N ARG A 213 12.81 -26.50 35.99
CA ARG A 213 11.63 -26.90 36.78
C ARG A 213 11.18 -28.32 36.48
N THR A 214 11.28 -28.73 35.22
CA THR A 214 10.81 -30.04 34.73
C THR A 214 11.93 -31.09 34.60
N GLY A 215 13.16 -30.76 34.98
CA GLY A 215 14.31 -31.67 34.85
C GLY A 215 14.74 -31.94 33.40
N ARG A 216 14.38 -31.05 32.45
CA ARG A 216 14.60 -31.20 31.00
C ARG A 216 15.77 -30.36 30.48
N THR A 217 16.74 -30.04 31.32
CA THR A 217 17.88 -29.17 30.96
C THR A 217 18.70 -29.70 29.78
N GLY A 218 18.89 -31.02 29.67
CA GLY A 218 19.57 -31.65 28.52
C GLY A 218 18.82 -31.44 27.19
N LEU A 219 17.49 -31.56 27.20
CA LEU A 219 16.66 -31.29 26.02
C LEU A 219 16.70 -29.81 25.63
N PHE A 220 16.73 -28.91 26.60
CA PHE A 220 16.91 -27.47 26.36
C PHE A 220 18.22 -27.17 25.63
N VAL A 221 19.34 -27.75 26.08
CA VAL A 221 20.65 -27.55 25.44
C VAL A 221 20.64 -28.05 23.99
N GLN A 222 20.10 -29.25 23.75
CA GLN A 222 20.02 -29.82 22.40
C GLN A 222 19.15 -28.97 21.46
N ALA A 223 17.95 -28.58 21.90
CA ALA A 223 17.06 -27.72 21.12
C ALA A 223 17.71 -26.36 20.84
N LYS A 224 18.39 -25.78 21.83
CA LYS A 224 19.08 -24.49 21.70
C LYS A 224 20.19 -24.56 20.67
N GLN A 225 21.07 -25.56 20.74
CA GLN A 225 22.15 -25.74 19.77
C GLN A 225 21.62 -25.87 18.34
N ALA A 226 20.56 -26.67 18.14
CA ALA A 226 19.95 -26.84 16.81
C ALA A 226 19.34 -25.53 16.28
N LEU A 227 18.64 -24.78 17.13
CA LEU A 227 18.01 -23.50 16.74
C LEU A 227 19.04 -22.38 16.52
N GLU A 228 20.08 -22.30 17.34
CA GLU A 228 21.18 -21.34 17.18
C GLU A 228 21.98 -21.62 15.92
N LYS A 229 22.24 -22.90 15.60
CA LYS A 229 22.84 -23.29 14.32
C LYS A 229 21.96 -22.86 13.15
N ALA A 230 20.66 -23.15 13.18
CA ALA A 230 19.74 -22.71 12.13
C ALA A 230 19.67 -21.18 11.99
N ALA A 231 19.87 -20.43 13.07
CA ALA A 231 19.94 -18.98 13.05
C ALA A 231 21.30 -18.44 12.54
N HIS A 232 22.39 -19.16 12.82
CA HIS A 232 23.72 -18.89 12.27
C HIS A 232 23.75 -19.11 10.76
N ASP A 233 23.14 -20.20 10.29
CA ASP A 233 23.02 -20.56 8.87
C ASP A 233 21.99 -19.67 8.12
N GLU A 234 21.46 -18.63 8.75
CA GLU A 234 20.46 -17.69 8.20
C GLU A 234 19.17 -18.37 7.68
N VAL A 235 18.79 -19.48 8.29
CA VAL A 235 17.56 -20.23 7.98
C VAL A 235 16.42 -19.84 8.93
N LEU A 236 16.77 -19.46 10.16
CA LEU A 236 15.87 -18.95 11.18
C LEU A 236 16.29 -17.53 11.58
N SER A 237 15.34 -16.67 11.91
CA SER A 237 15.68 -15.37 12.50
C SER A 237 16.30 -15.56 13.88
N LYS A 238 17.40 -14.84 14.15
CA LYS A 238 18.06 -14.83 15.47
C LYS A 238 17.09 -14.42 16.59
N ASN A 239 16.08 -13.61 16.26
CA ASN A 239 15.04 -13.14 17.19
C ASN A 239 13.92 -14.15 17.46
N LYS A 240 14.00 -15.38 16.89
CA LYS A 240 12.99 -16.43 17.07
C LYS A 240 13.46 -17.64 17.86
N VAL A 241 14.75 -17.73 18.19
CA VAL A 241 15.32 -18.86 18.91
C VAL A 241 14.62 -19.04 20.26
N GLY A 242 14.55 -18.00 21.08
CA GLY A 242 13.90 -18.01 22.39
C GLY A 242 12.40 -18.30 22.30
N LYS A 243 11.70 -17.78 21.28
CA LYS A 243 10.28 -18.09 21.07
C LYS A 243 10.05 -19.59 20.78
N TRP A 244 10.93 -20.20 19.98
CA TRP A 244 10.87 -21.64 19.73
C TRP A 244 11.21 -22.44 20.98
N LEU A 245 12.28 -22.08 21.69
CA LEU A 245 12.67 -22.73 22.95
C LEU A 245 11.54 -22.72 23.96
N GLN A 246 10.91 -21.55 24.15
CA GLN A 246 9.77 -21.39 25.05
C GLN A 246 8.64 -22.34 24.65
N LYS A 247 8.26 -22.36 23.36
CA LYS A 247 7.19 -23.24 22.88
C LYS A 247 7.50 -24.73 23.08
N ILE A 248 8.76 -25.14 22.91
CA ILE A 248 9.16 -26.54 23.07
C ILE A 248 9.13 -26.94 24.55
N MET A 249 9.70 -26.10 25.43
CA MET A 249 9.83 -26.42 26.86
C MET A 249 8.50 -26.30 27.61
N GLU A 250 7.67 -25.31 27.27
CA GLU A 250 6.33 -25.11 27.87
C GLU A 250 5.24 -26.00 27.23
N SER A 251 5.62 -26.91 26.33
CA SER A 251 4.67 -27.84 25.71
C SER A 251 4.07 -28.78 26.76
N SER A 252 2.75 -28.98 26.71
CA SER A 252 2.04 -29.98 27.52
C SER A 252 2.22 -31.42 27.01
N ALA A 253 2.98 -31.61 25.93
CA ALA A 253 3.29 -32.94 25.42
C ALA A 253 4.13 -33.75 26.42
N ALA A 254 3.97 -35.08 26.37
CA ALA A 254 4.77 -36.00 27.17
C ALA A 254 6.28 -35.81 26.90
N PRO A 255 7.15 -35.96 27.92
CA PRO A 255 8.60 -35.77 27.78
C PRO A 255 9.21 -36.54 26.61
N GLU A 256 8.74 -37.75 26.35
CA GLU A 256 9.21 -38.63 25.29
C GLU A 256 8.87 -38.07 23.90
N LYS A 257 7.70 -37.44 23.77
CA LYS A 257 7.30 -36.77 22.53
C LYS A 257 8.13 -35.51 22.28
N ILE A 258 8.48 -34.77 23.33
CA ILE A 258 9.37 -33.61 23.23
C ILE A 258 10.77 -34.07 22.82
N ALA A 259 11.30 -35.12 23.46
CA ALA A 259 12.58 -35.71 23.11
C ALA A 259 12.59 -36.20 21.66
N ALA A 260 11.56 -36.94 21.23
CA ALA A 260 11.42 -37.41 19.84
C ALA A 260 11.36 -36.24 18.83
N PHE A 261 10.64 -35.17 19.16
CA PHE A 261 10.59 -33.95 18.34
C PHE A 261 11.99 -33.33 18.18
N ILE A 262 12.77 -33.22 19.26
CA ILE A 262 14.12 -32.64 19.21
C ILE A 262 15.09 -33.56 18.48
N SER A 263 15.02 -34.88 18.73
CA SER A 263 15.98 -35.87 18.23
C SER A 263 15.74 -36.32 16.79
N GLY A 264 14.76 -35.75 16.07
CA GLY A 264 14.52 -36.10 14.66
C GLY A 264 13.57 -37.28 14.43
N LYS A 265 12.91 -37.82 15.47
CA LYS A 265 11.99 -38.95 15.32
C LYS A 265 10.59 -38.44 14.90
N GLY A 266 10.35 -38.40 13.59
CA GLY A 266 9.04 -38.11 12.99
C GLY A 266 9.04 -36.99 11.93
N VAL A 267 7.96 -36.95 11.14
CA VAL A 267 7.76 -36.05 9.98
C VAL A 267 7.63 -34.57 10.36
N SER A 268 7.46 -34.26 11.64
CA SER A 268 7.38 -32.87 12.15
C SER A 268 8.41 -32.58 13.24
N SER A 269 9.54 -33.30 13.22
CA SER A 269 10.65 -33.08 14.15
C SER A 269 11.39 -31.76 13.87
N LEU A 270 12.14 -31.27 14.84
CA LEU A 270 12.93 -30.04 14.71
C LEU A 270 13.94 -30.10 13.53
N PRO A 271 14.72 -31.18 13.32
CA PRO A 271 15.58 -31.30 12.15
C PRO A 271 14.82 -31.22 10.83
N GLU A 272 13.62 -31.82 10.76
CA GLU A 272 12.77 -31.78 9.58
C GLU A 272 12.23 -30.37 9.31
N LEU A 273 11.83 -29.65 10.36
CA LEU A 273 11.44 -28.25 10.25
C LEU A 273 12.60 -27.38 9.75
N VAL A 274 13.81 -27.56 10.28
CA VAL A 274 15.01 -26.84 9.82
C VAL A 274 15.29 -27.17 8.36
N ARG A 275 15.20 -28.44 7.93
CA ARG A 275 15.36 -28.84 6.53
C ARG A 275 14.37 -28.12 5.62
N ASN A 276 13.10 -28.05 6.02
CA ASN A 276 12.05 -27.35 5.28
C ASN A 276 12.31 -25.84 5.21
N TRP A 277 12.74 -25.23 6.31
CA TRP A 277 13.14 -23.81 6.31
C TRP A 277 14.33 -23.56 5.39
N THR A 278 15.33 -24.44 5.38
CA THR A 278 16.51 -24.34 4.51
C THR A 278 16.11 -24.42 3.04
N SER A 279 15.23 -25.36 2.69
CA SER A 279 14.71 -25.50 1.32
C SER A 279 14.04 -24.20 0.84
N VAL A 280 13.15 -23.64 1.67
CA VAL A 280 12.45 -22.38 1.36
C VAL A 280 13.42 -21.18 1.33
N ARG A 281 14.45 -21.16 2.18
CA ARG A 281 15.51 -20.13 2.16
C ARG A 281 16.32 -20.17 0.86
N ARG A 282 16.74 -21.35 0.40
CA ARG A 282 17.46 -21.52 -0.88
C ARG A 282 16.64 -21.01 -2.07
N ARG A 283 15.32 -21.25 -2.08
CA ARG A 283 14.41 -20.72 -3.09
C ARG A 283 14.37 -19.18 -3.07
N PHE A 284 14.31 -18.58 -1.89
CA PHE A 284 14.42 -17.13 -1.74
C PHE A 284 15.75 -16.59 -2.27
N ASP A 285 16.88 -17.23 -1.96
CA ASP A 285 18.19 -16.78 -2.46
C ASP A 285 18.29 -16.87 -3.99
N LYS A 286 17.68 -17.90 -4.58
CA LYS A 286 17.54 -18.03 -6.04
C LYS A 286 16.73 -16.88 -6.62
N ILE A 287 15.66 -16.45 -5.95
CA ILE A 287 14.86 -15.28 -6.33
C ILE A 287 15.72 -14.02 -6.31
N GLU A 288 16.48 -13.76 -5.23
CA GLU A 288 17.39 -12.61 -5.15
C GLU A 288 18.47 -12.63 -6.25
N CYS A 289 19.02 -13.80 -6.54
CA CYS A 289 19.95 -13.99 -7.66
C CYS A 289 19.29 -13.68 -9.01
N ASN A 290 18.05 -14.13 -9.23
CA ASN A 290 17.28 -13.82 -10.43
C ASN A 290 17.00 -12.31 -10.54
N ARG A 291 16.69 -11.62 -9.45
CA ARG A 291 16.50 -10.15 -9.45
C ARG A 291 17.74 -9.41 -9.92
N ARG A 292 18.92 -9.83 -9.44
CA ARG A 292 20.20 -9.23 -9.85
C ARG A 292 20.51 -9.48 -11.32
N LYS A 293 20.20 -10.69 -11.82
CA LYS A 293 20.52 -11.09 -13.21
C LYS A 293 19.51 -10.60 -14.25
N LYS A 294 18.21 -10.65 -13.93
CA LYS A 294 17.11 -10.42 -14.87
C LYS A 294 16.37 -9.10 -14.62
N GLY A 295 16.70 -8.39 -13.54
CA GLY A 295 15.96 -7.22 -13.06
C GLY A 295 14.85 -7.60 -12.08
N THR A 296 14.26 -6.60 -11.44
CA THR A 296 13.15 -6.77 -10.49
C THR A 296 11.82 -6.79 -11.25
N PRO A 297 11.03 -7.88 -11.15
CA PRO A 297 9.67 -7.90 -11.68
C PRO A 297 8.85 -6.71 -11.17
N ARG A 298 8.06 -6.10 -12.05
CA ARG A 298 7.25 -4.92 -11.72
C ARG A 298 6.17 -5.24 -10.70
N SER A 299 5.81 -4.24 -9.91
CA SER A 299 4.68 -4.21 -8.98
C SER A 299 4.75 -5.15 -7.78
N PHE A 300 5.53 -6.24 -7.86
CA PHE A 300 5.72 -7.18 -6.76
C PHE A 300 6.64 -6.60 -5.67
N TYR A 301 6.20 -6.67 -4.42
CA TYR A 301 6.96 -6.21 -3.27
C TYR A 301 7.93 -7.28 -2.78
N PHE A 302 9.22 -7.08 -3.04
CA PHE A 302 10.27 -7.96 -2.55
C PHE A 302 10.73 -7.57 -1.15
N VAL A 303 10.69 -8.52 -0.21
CA VAL A 303 11.12 -8.29 1.18
C VAL A 303 12.61 -8.50 1.40
N SER A 304 13.16 -7.85 2.43
CA SER A 304 14.51 -8.13 2.90
C SER A 304 14.63 -9.53 3.52
N THR A 305 15.84 -10.09 3.53
CA THR A 305 16.15 -11.37 4.18
C THR A 305 15.70 -11.39 5.63
N GLU A 306 15.99 -10.35 6.41
CA GLU A 306 15.59 -10.26 7.82
C GLU A 306 14.07 -10.39 7.99
N LYS A 307 13.29 -9.61 7.23
CA LYS A 307 11.82 -9.64 7.27
C LYS A 307 11.27 -11.00 6.84
N PHE A 308 11.87 -11.63 5.82
CA PHE A 308 11.52 -12.97 5.38
C PHE A 308 11.74 -14.02 6.48
N LEU A 309 12.90 -13.97 7.16
CA LEU A 309 13.21 -14.86 8.27
C LEU A 309 12.31 -14.59 9.50
N ASP A 310 11.78 -13.39 9.63
CA ASP A 310 10.79 -13.08 10.67
C ASP A 310 9.38 -13.58 10.37
N TRP A 311 9.10 -14.13 9.18
CA TRP A 311 7.81 -14.76 8.89
C TRP A 311 7.68 -16.19 9.38
N HIS A 312 6.45 -16.62 9.62
CA HIS A 312 6.12 -18.02 9.84
C HIS A 312 6.27 -18.82 8.53
N TYR A 313 6.49 -20.13 8.65
CA TYR A 313 6.83 -21.00 7.52
C TYR A 313 5.81 -20.92 6.37
N ALA A 314 4.51 -21.00 6.67
CA ALA A 314 3.46 -20.96 5.65
C ALA A 314 3.52 -19.67 4.80
N LYS A 315 3.71 -18.52 5.45
CA LYS A 315 3.90 -17.23 4.79
C LYS A 315 5.17 -17.17 3.95
N ARG A 316 6.30 -17.72 4.44
CA ARG A 316 7.54 -17.81 3.66
C ARG A 316 7.36 -18.65 2.40
N LEU A 317 6.72 -19.81 2.54
CA LEU A 317 6.47 -20.73 1.43
C LEU A 317 5.56 -20.10 0.38
N ALA A 318 4.43 -19.51 0.81
CA ALA A 318 3.51 -18.83 -0.10
C ALA A 318 4.18 -17.66 -0.83
N TYR A 319 5.05 -16.90 -0.14
CA TYR A 319 5.81 -15.82 -0.76
C TYR A 319 6.78 -16.32 -1.83
N VAL A 320 7.59 -17.36 -1.56
CA VAL A 320 8.57 -17.85 -2.56
C VAL A 320 7.88 -18.48 -3.76
N GLU A 321 6.76 -19.19 -3.55
CA GLU A 321 5.95 -19.76 -4.63
C GLU A 321 5.44 -18.66 -5.58
N GLU A 322 4.92 -17.56 -5.02
CA GLU A 322 4.44 -16.44 -5.84
C GLU A 322 5.58 -15.66 -6.48
N ALA A 323 6.65 -15.38 -5.74
CA ALA A 323 7.80 -14.62 -6.22
C ALA A 323 8.55 -15.35 -7.36
N GLU A 324 8.65 -16.68 -7.32
CA GLU A 324 9.23 -17.48 -8.41
C GLU A 324 8.39 -17.35 -9.70
N ARG A 325 7.07 -17.38 -9.58
CA ARG A 325 6.15 -17.24 -10.72
C ARG A 325 6.24 -15.85 -11.37
N ARG A 326 6.74 -14.82 -10.67
CA ARG A 326 6.97 -13.48 -11.25
C ARG A 326 8.09 -13.42 -12.28
N PHE A 327 8.94 -14.44 -12.36
CA PHE A 327 9.98 -14.54 -13.38
C PHE A 327 9.56 -15.35 -14.61
N VAL A 328 8.33 -15.85 -14.63
CA VAL A 328 7.71 -16.49 -15.80
C VAL A 328 7.16 -15.41 -16.73
N ASP A 329 7.11 -15.70 -18.03
CA ASP A 329 6.68 -14.76 -19.06
C ASP A 329 5.20 -14.36 -18.89
N ILE A 330 4.97 -13.17 -18.32
CA ILE A 330 3.64 -12.56 -18.13
C ILE A 330 2.85 -12.46 -19.44
N SER A 331 3.52 -12.41 -20.60
CA SER A 331 2.82 -12.33 -21.89
C SER A 331 1.99 -13.58 -22.22
N LYS A 332 2.22 -14.68 -21.50
CA LYS A 332 1.52 -15.96 -21.65
C LYS A 332 0.44 -16.19 -20.59
N GLU A 333 0.31 -15.30 -19.61
CA GLU A 333 -0.71 -15.43 -18.56
C GLU A 333 -2.09 -14.97 -19.06
N THR A 334 -3.13 -15.68 -18.62
CA THR A 334 -4.51 -15.29 -18.90
C THR A 334 -4.86 -13.98 -18.19
N PRO A 335 -5.73 -13.12 -18.78
CA PRO A 335 -6.03 -11.80 -18.23
C PRO A 335 -6.50 -11.81 -16.76
N ILE A 336 -7.27 -12.82 -16.36
CA ILE A 336 -7.77 -12.96 -14.99
C ILE A 336 -6.63 -13.13 -13.98
N LEU A 337 -5.57 -13.87 -14.32
CA LEU A 337 -4.42 -14.08 -13.43
C LEU A 337 -3.62 -12.78 -13.26
N ILE A 338 -3.45 -12.02 -14.34
CA ILE A 338 -2.77 -10.72 -14.31
C ILE A 338 -3.55 -9.75 -13.41
N ASN A 339 -4.88 -9.75 -13.49
CA ASN A 339 -5.72 -8.94 -12.61
C ASN A 339 -5.60 -9.35 -11.15
N ILE A 340 -5.64 -10.66 -10.83
CA ILE A 340 -5.45 -11.14 -9.45
C ILE A 340 -4.09 -10.69 -8.91
N ARG A 341 -3.01 -10.87 -9.68
CA ARG A 341 -1.66 -10.44 -9.28
C ARG A 341 -1.60 -8.97 -8.94
N HIS A 342 -2.22 -8.15 -9.77
CA HIS A 342 -2.24 -6.72 -9.56
C HIS A 342 -2.96 -6.35 -8.25
N GLU A 343 -4.11 -6.95 -7.94
CA GLU A 343 -4.81 -6.68 -6.68
C GLU A 343 -4.02 -7.19 -5.46
N LEU A 344 -3.32 -8.32 -5.59
CA LEU A 344 -2.41 -8.82 -4.55
C LEU A 344 -1.22 -7.89 -4.31
N ASP A 345 -0.62 -7.37 -5.39
CA ASP A 345 0.52 -6.45 -5.32
C ASP A 345 0.12 -5.11 -4.69
N TYR A 346 -1.09 -4.64 -5.01
CA TYR A 346 -1.71 -3.46 -4.43
C TYR A 346 -2.28 -3.69 -3.02
N GLN A 347 -2.30 -4.94 -2.54
CA GLN A 347 -2.87 -5.33 -1.25
C GLN A 347 -4.37 -5.01 -1.10
N ASP A 348 -5.13 -4.95 -2.21
CA ASP A 348 -6.59 -4.96 -2.17
C ASP A 348 -7.07 -6.41 -2.03
N TRP A 349 -6.96 -6.92 -0.80
CA TRP A 349 -7.25 -8.30 -0.46
C TRP A 349 -8.68 -8.72 -0.83
N ASP A 350 -9.64 -7.80 -0.73
CA ASP A 350 -11.05 -8.09 -1.01
C ASP A 350 -11.28 -8.22 -2.53
N ALA A 351 -10.68 -7.34 -3.34
CA ALA A 351 -10.73 -7.47 -4.80
C ALA A 351 -10.03 -8.74 -5.30
N ALA A 352 -8.87 -9.06 -4.73
CA ALA A 352 -8.15 -10.29 -5.06
C ALA A 352 -8.97 -11.54 -4.72
N GLU A 353 -9.66 -11.55 -3.58
CA GLU A 353 -10.53 -12.66 -3.14
C GLU A 353 -11.69 -12.90 -4.12
N ILE A 354 -12.36 -11.83 -4.56
CA ILE A 354 -13.43 -11.89 -5.57
C ILE A 354 -12.91 -12.43 -6.90
N LEU A 355 -11.80 -11.89 -7.41
CA LEU A 355 -11.22 -12.31 -8.70
C LEU A 355 -10.73 -13.76 -8.67
N ILE A 356 -10.20 -14.23 -7.53
CA ILE A 356 -9.82 -15.63 -7.34
C ILE A 356 -11.05 -16.52 -7.38
N ALA A 357 -12.14 -16.16 -6.69
CA ALA A 357 -13.38 -16.93 -6.73
C ALA A 357 -13.98 -16.99 -8.15
N GLN A 358 -13.94 -15.87 -8.88
CA GLN A 358 -14.33 -15.83 -10.29
C GLN A 358 -13.46 -16.76 -11.14
N ALA A 359 -12.14 -16.71 -10.98
CA ALA A 359 -11.20 -17.54 -11.75
C ALA A 359 -11.40 -19.03 -11.52
N GLU A 360 -11.78 -19.45 -10.31
CA GLU A 360 -12.07 -20.85 -10.01
C GLU A 360 -13.39 -21.34 -10.63
N GLY A 361 -14.35 -20.44 -10.86
CA GLY A 361 -15.57 -20.74 -11.61
C GLY A 361 -15.37 -20.72 -13.13
N MET A 362 -14.19 -20.32 -13.62
CA MET A 362 -13.86 -20.32 -15.05
C MET A 362 -13.29 -21.68 -15.46
N GLY A 363 -13.57 -22.11 -16.70
CA GLY A 363 -12.97 -23.30 -17.31
C GLY A 363 -11.49 -23.10 -17.69
N LEU A 364 -10.63 -22.77 -16.71
CA LEU A 364 -9.20 -22.57 -16.88
C LEU A 364 -8.44 -23.90 -17.05
N SER A 365 -7.26 -23.84 -17.66
CA SER A 365 -6.37 -24.99 -17.76
C SER A 365 -5.87 -25.43 -16.38
N SER A 366 -5.42 -26.69 -16.25
CA SER A 366 -4.86 -27.21 -15.00
C SER A 366 -3.68 -26.38 -14.48
N GLU A 367 -2.83 -25.86 -15.38
CA GLU A 367 -1.70 -25.00 -15.02
C GLU A 367 -2.17 -23.65 -14.45
N ASP A 368 -3.19 -23.05 -15.06
CA ASP A 368 -3.74 -21.78 -14.60
C ASP A 368 -4.51 -21.93 -13.29
N LEU A 369 -5.24 -23.04 -13.10
CA LEU A 369 -5.86 -23.38 -11.81
C LEU A 369 -4.81 -23.54 -10.71
N GLU A 370 -3.64 -24.10 -11.02
CA GLU A 370 -2.54 -24.18 -10.05
C GLU A 370 -2.00 -22.78 -9.67
N LYS A 371 -1.91 -21.86 -10.65
CA LYS A 371 -1.57 -20.45 -10.39
C LYS A 371 -2.62 -19.78 -9.49
N VAL A 372 -3.91 -20.01 -9.73
CA VAL A 372 -5.00 -19.49 -8.89
C VAL A 372 -4.88 -20.01 -7.45
N ARG A 373 -4.61 -21.31 -7.26
CA ARG A 373 -4.39 -21.90 -5.93
C ARG A 373 -3.18 -21.29 -5.21
N SER A 374 -2.08 -21.05 -5.92
CA SER A 374 -0.90 -20.35 -5.40
C SER A 374 -1.25 -18.93 -4.93
N MET A 375 -1.96 -18.17 -5.76
CA MET A 375 -2.40 -16.80 -5.43
C MET A 375 -3.37 -16.77 -4.24
N ARG A 376 -4.28 -17.75 -4.13
CA ARG A 376 -5.15 -17.93 -2.97
C ARG A 376 -4.38 -18.20 -1.68
N LYS A 377 -3.38 -19.08 -1.75
CA LYS A 377 -2.50 -19.37 -0.61
C LYS A 377 -1.70 -18.12 -0.20
N TYR A 378 -1.18 -17.37 -1.17
CA TYR A 378 -0.50 -16.10 -0.93
C TYR A 378 -1.43 -15.09 -0.22
N LEU A 379 -2.66 -14.91 -0.70
CA LEU A 379 -3.67 -14.05 -0.09
C LEU A 379 -3.91 -14.45 1.37
N LYS A 380 -4.21 -15.72 1.62
CA LYS A 380 -4.52 -16.24 2.95
C LYS A 380 -3.40 -15.98 3.97
N GLU A 381 -2.15 -16.17 3.56
CA GLU A 381 -0.99 -16.06 4.46
C GLU A 381 -0.45 -14.63 4.60
N ASN A 382 -0.75 -13.74 3.64
CA ASN A 382 -0.25 -12.37 3.63
C ASN A 382 -1.27 -11.30 4.04
N LYS A 383 -2.59 -11.57 3.92
CA LYS A 383 -3.67 -10.69 4.40
C LYS A 383 -3.47 -10.41 5.90
N PRO A 384 -3.37 -9.13 6.34
CA PRO A 384 -3.25 -8.79 7.75
C PRO A 384 -4.44 -9.32 8.54
N LYS A 385 -4.21 -9.95 9.70
CA LYS A 385 -5.29 -10.43 10.58
C LYS A 385 -6.18 -9.30 11.14
N SER A 386 -5.66 -8.07 11.15
CA SER A 386 -6.39 -6.85 11.51
C SER A 386 -7.29 -6.33 10.39
N ALA A 387 -7.19 -6.85 9.17
CA ALA A 387 -8.10 -6.51 8.10
C ALA A 387 -9.48 -7.08 8.45
N LYS A 388 -10.30 -6.25 9.11
CA LYS A 388 -11.71 -6.58 9.36
C LYS A 388 -12.36 -6.85 8.01
N PRO A 389 -13.19 -7.91 7.88
CA PRO A 389 -14.03 -8.05 6.71
C PRO A 389 -14.82 -6.75 6.57
N THR A 390 -14.68 -6.11 5.42
CA THR A 390 -15.38 -4.86 5.12
C THR A 390 -16.87 -5.15 5.26
N ARG A 391 -17.51 -4.67 6.33
CA ARG A 391 -18.98 -4.79 6.46
C ARG A 391 -19.60 -4.20 5.21
N GLU A 392 -20.62 -4.87 4.67
CA GLU A 392 -21.40 -4.35 3.54
C GLU A 392 -21.83 -2.93 3.89
N THR A 393 -21.28 -1.96 3.16
CA THR A 393 -21.57 -0.55 3.37
C THR A 393 -22.89 -0.26 2.66
N PRO A 394 -23.92 0.26 3.34
CA PRO A 394 -25.18 0.60 2.70
C PRO A 394 -24.95 1.49 1.45
N PRO A 395 -25.70 1.31 0.35
CA PRO A 395 -25.42 2.01 -0.91
C PRO A 395 -25.41 3.54 -0.79
N ASN A 396 -26.31 4.11 0.01
CA ASN A 396 -26.34 5.55 0.29
C ASN A 396 -25.07 6.04 0.99
N VAL A 397 -24.58 5.30 1.98
CA VAL A 397 -23.33 5.60 2.68
C VAL A 397 -22.13 5.41 1.75
N ALA A 398 -22.13 4.37 0.93
CA ALA A 398 -21.08 4.12 -0.05
C ALA A 398 -21.00 5.22 -1.12
N TYR A 399 -22.16 5.74 -1.58
CA TYR A 399 -22.21 6.85 -2.52
C TYR A 399 -21.67 8.14 -1.91
N ALA A 400 -22.08 8.49 -0.69
CA ALA A 400 -21.56 9.66 0.02
C ALA A 400 -20.03 9.58 0.20
N GLN A 401 -19.54 8.43 0.67
CA GLN A 401 -18.09 8.19 0.81
C GLN A 401 -17.35 8.22 -0.53
N LEU A 402 -17.98 7.79 -1.64
CA LEU A 402 -17.39 7.89 -2.96
C LEU A 402 -17.22 9.35 -3.39
N GLN A 403 -18.23 10.19 -3.17
CA GLN A 403 -18.14 11.62 -3.48
C GLN A 403 -17.11 12.33 -2.62
N GLU A 404 -17.07 12.02 -1.32
CA GLU A 404 -16.06 12.53 -0.38
C GLU A 404 -14.64 12.14 -0.83
N ALA A 405 -14.43 10.86 -1.15
CA ALA A 405 -13.14 10.37 -1.64
C ALA A 405 -12.72 11.08 -2.93
N LEU A 406 -13.63 11.25 -3.90
CA LEU A 406 -13.33 11.96 -5.14
C LEU A 406 -13.04 13.44 -4.93
N ALA A 407 -13.73 14.08 -4.00
CA ALA A 407 -13.51 15.49 -3.69
C ALA A 407 -12.21 15.75 -2.94
N SER A 408 -11.69 14.75 -2.21
CA SER A 408 -10.37 14.83 -1.56
C SER A 408 -9.18 14.83 -2.53
N LEU A 409 -9.43 14.59 -3.82
CA LEU A 409 -8.39 14.53 -4.85
C LEU A 409 -8.23 15.88 -5.57
N PRO A 410 -7.01 16.26 -6.01
CA PRO A 410 -6.84 17.38 -6.93
C PRO A 410 -7.62 17.09 -8.21
N LEU A 411 -8.28 18.08 -8.80
CA LEU A 411 -9.28 17.76 -9.82
C LEU A 411 -8.77 17.14 -11.11
N PRO A 412 -7.56 17.42 -11.64
CA PRO A 412 -7.07 16.63 -12.78
C PRO A 412 -7.17 15.12 -12.48
N LEU A 413 -6.91 14.72 -11.23
CA LEU A 413 -7.10 13.36 -10.78
C LEU A 413 -8.57 13.01 -10.50
N ALA A 414 -9.34 13.88 -9.83
CA ALA A 414 -10.76 13.61 -9.53
C ALA A 414 -11.61 13.45 -10.80
N GLU A 415 -11.40 14.30 -11.82
CA GLU A 415 -12.07 14.21 -13.11
C GLU A 415 -11.69 12.93 -13.85
N LEU A 416 -10.40 12.61 -13.90
CA LEU A 416 -9.93 11.36 -14.49
C LEU A 416 -10.54 10.14 -13.77
N CYS A 417 -10.61 10.17 -12.45
CA CYS A 417 -11.28 9.14 -11.64
C CYS A 417 -12.77 9.06 -11.99
N ARG A 418 -13.51 10.17 -12.07
CA ARG A 418 -14.93 10.18 -12.48
C ARG A 418 -15.13 9.62 -13.89
N LYS A 419 -14.31 10.02 -14.87
CA LYS A 419 -14.34 9.49 -16.24
C LYS A 419 -14.05 7.98 -16.26
N ALA A 420 -13.06 7.53 -15.50
CA ALA A 420 -12.74 6.11 -15.38
C ALA A 420 -13.85 5.30 -14.69
N ILE A 421 -14.49 5.84 -13.65
CA ILE A 421 -15.63 5.22 -12.97
C ILE A 421 -16.80 5.07 -13.94
N LYS A 422 -17.19 6.16 -14.63
CA LYS A 422 -18.26 6.14 -15.64
C LYS A 422 -17.97 5.14 -16.77
N ALA A 423 -16.69 4.94 -17.11
CA ALA A 423 -16.26 3.97 -18.10
C ALA A 423 -16.14 2.52 -17.58
N GLY A 424 -16.32 2.27 -16.28
CA GLY A 424 -16.04 0.96 -15.67
C GLY A 424 -14.56 0.57 -15.72
N LYS A 425 -13.65 1.55 -15.74
CA LYS A 425 -12.19 1.37 -15.92
C LYS A 425 -11.35 1.92 -14.76
N PHE A 426 -11.96 2.16 -13.61
CA PHE A 426 -11.25 2.67 -12.43
C PHE A 426 -10.10 1.75 -11.97
N ASP A 427 -10.24 0.43 -12.05
CA ASP A 427 -9.17 -0.50 -11.68
C ASP A 427 -7.94 -0.37 -12.59
N CYS A 428 -8.15 -0.07 -13.87
CA CYS A 428 -7.08 0.20 -14.81
C CYS A 428 -6.38 1.51 -14.44
N LEU A 429 -7.13 2.59 -14.22
CA LEU A 429 -6.57 3.87 -13.77
C LEU A 429 -5.76 3.74 -12.48
N SER A 430 -6.35 3.09 -11.47
CA SER A 430 -5.72 2.89 -10.16
C SER A 430 -4.37 2.20 -10.26
N ALA A 431 -4.22 1.26 -11.19
CA ALA A 431 -2.96 0.59 -11.48
C ALA A 431 -1.93 1.48 -12.18
N LEU A 432 -2.35 2.27 -13.17
CA LEU A 432 -1.44 3.22 -13.81
C LEU A 432 -0.87 4.21 -12.80
N MET A 433 -1.70 4.64 -11.84
CA MET A 433 -1.29 5.52 -10.76
C MET A 433 -0.32 4.83 -9.80
N TYR A 434 -0.60 3.57 -9.42
CA TYR A 434 0.26 2.76 -8.57
C TYR A 434 1.65 2.55 -9.19
N ASN A 435 1.72 2.34 -10.51
CA ASN A 435 3.00 2.16 -11.20
C ASN A 435 3.94 3.37 -11.04
N ARG A 436 3.42 4.61 -10.97
CA ARG A 436 4.24 5.81 -10.66
C ARG A 436 4.81 5.72 -9.25
N VAL A 437 3.97 5.36 -8.27
CA VAL A 437 4.38 5.20 -6.87
C VAL A 437 5.47 4.14 -6.74
N TRP A 438 5.27 2.98 -7.38
CA TRP A 438 6.26 1.92 -7.43
C TRP A 438 7.58 2.39 -8.06
N CYS A 439 7.52 3.13 -9.17
CA CYS A 439 8.71 3.68 -9.83
C CYS A 439 9.48 4.67 -8.95
N HIS A 440 8.81 5.52 -8.16
CA HIS A 440 9.46 6.43 -7.22
C HIS A 440 10.14 5.69 -6.07
N VAL A 441 9.43 4.75 -5.44
CA VAL A 441 9.95 3.95 -4.31
C VAL A 441 11.20 3.16 -4.71
N HIS A 442 11.31 2.77 -5.98
CA HIS A 442 12.45 2.02 -6.52
C HIS A 442 13.45 2.88 -7.29
N HIS A 443 13.38 4.21 -7.18
CA HIS A 443 14.31 5.16 -7.83
C HIS A 443 14.38 5.03 -9.36
N HIS A 444 13.32 4.51 -9.98
CA HIS A 444 13.16 4.51 -11.43
C HIS A 444 12.63 5.86 -11.93
N LEU A 445 11.85 6.57 -11.09
CA LEU A 445 11.42 7.95 -11.27
C LEU A 445 11.74 8.77 -10.02
N ASP A 446 11.86 10.07 -10.23
CA ASP A 446 11.92 11.13 -9.22
C ASP A 446 11.32 12.39 -9.87
N GLU A 447 11.02 13.43 -9.09
CA GLU A 447 10.36 14.64 -9.61
C GLU A 447 11.16 15.32 -10.74
N ASN A 448 12.49 15.44 -10.56
CA ASN A 448 13.36 16.06 -11.57
C ASN A 448 13.41 15.23 -12.88
N LYS A 449 13.36 13.90 -12.75
CA LYS A 449 13.32 13.00 -13.89
C LYS A 449 11.97 13.06 -14.59
N GLU A 450 10.87 13.18 -13.86
CA GLU A 450 9.54 13.36 -14.45
C GLU A 450 9.44 14.67 -15.25
N VAL A 451 9.99 15.77 -14.74
CA VAL A 451 10.05 17.06 -15.46
C VAL A 451 10.85 16.90 -16.77
N ARG A 452 12.08 16.36 -16.70
CA ARG A 452 12.92 16.15 -17.90
C ARG A 452 12.35 15.16 -18.92
N LEU A 453 11.52 14.22 -18.46
CA LEU A 453 10.82 13.29 -19.33
C LEU A 453 9.65 14.00 -20.02
N ARG A 454 8.88 14.81 -19.27
CA ARG A 454 7.79 15.61 -19.81
C ARG A 454 8.25 16.57 -20.91
N GLU A 455 9.33 17.31 -20.68
CA GLU A 455 9.90 18.26 -21.66
C GLU A 455 10.25 17.62 -23.01
N ARG A 456 10.59 16.33 -23.01
CA ARG A 456 10.97 15.58 -24.23
C ARG A 456 9.85 14.68 -24.75
N ALA A 457 8.74 14.55 -24.04
CA ALA A 457 7.69 13.58 -24.35
C ALA A 457 7.07 13.84 -25.73
N ALA A 458 6.89 15.10 -26.12
CA ALA A 458 6.35 15.46 -27.43
C ALA A 458 7.28 15.03 -28.57
N GLU A 459 8.58 15.32 -28.45
CA GLU A 459 9.57 14.95 -29.47
C GLU A 459 9.76 13.43 -29.55
N ASP A 460 9.87 12.76 -28.40
CA ASP A 460 10.00 11.31 -28.31
C ASP A 460 8.77 10.61 -28.94
N THR A 461 7.57 11.13 -28.67
CA THR A 461 6.32 10.61 -29.24
C THR A 461 6.29 10.80 -30.75
N LYS A 462 6.61 12.01 -31.25
CA LYS A 462 6.66 12.31 -32.68
C LYS A 462 7.65 11.39 -33.41
N ARG A 463 8.85 11.24 -32.87
CA ARG A 463 9.90 10.39 -33.45
C ARG A 463 9.45 8.93 -33.52
N GLN A 464 8.78 8.43 -32.48
CA GLN A 464 8.30 7.06 -32.44
C GLN A 464 7.10 6.83 -33.38
N LEU A 465 6.21 7.80 -33.55
CA LEU A 465 5.12 7.72 -34.53
C LEU A 465 5.65 7.71 -35.98
N GLN A 466 6.74 8.43 -36.25
CA GLN A 466 7.35 8.49 -37.59
C GLN A 466 8.23 7.28 -37.92
N SER A 467 9.02 6.80 -36.95
CA SER A 467 10.07 5.79 -37.20
C SER A 467 9.77 4.41 -36.60
N GLY A 468 8.62 4.26 -35.93
CA GLY A 468 8.24 3.05 -35.22
C GLY A 468 9.04 2.82 -33.93
N THR A 469 8.64 1.80 -33.17
CA THR A 469 9.30 1.45 -31.90
C THR A 469 10.61 0.69 -32.16
N ARG A 470 11.75 1.25 -31.75
CA ARG A 470 13.05 0.57 -31.94
C ARG A 470 13.20 -0.61 -30.97
N LYS A 471 13.73 -1.76 -31.42
CA LYS A 471 13.96 -2.94 -30.56
C LYS A 471 14.82 -2.62 -29.31
N LYS A 472 15.78 -1.69 -29.41
CA LYS A 472 16.69 -1.29 -28.32
C LYS A 472 16.10 -0.31 -27.30
N GLU A 473 14.95 0.32 -27.57
CA GLU A 473 14.31 1.23 -26.62
C GLU A 473 13.81 0.47 -25.40
N ARG A 474 14.36 0.82 -24.23
CA ARG A 474 14.02 0.21 -22.94
C ARG A 474 12.67 0.67 -22.38
N MET A 475 12.19 1.84 -22.80
CA MET A 475 10.97 2.49 -22.33
C MET A 475 10.48 3.51 -23.35
N LEU A 476 9.17 3.70 -23.42
CA LEU A 476 8.50 4.68 -24.28
C LEU A 476 8.07 5.89 -23.43
N ASN A 477 8.40 7.10 -23.87
CA ASN A 477 8.03 8.34 -23.21
C ASN A 477 6.94 9.06 -24.02
N ARG A 478 5.74 9.23 -23.46
CA ARG A 478 4.53 9.56 -24.23
C ARG A 478 3.88 10.86 -23.80
N ASP A 479 3.64 11.72 -24.77
CA ASP A 479 2.76 12.88 -24.65
C ASP A 479 1.37 12.51 -25.16
N VAL A 480 0.44 12.29 -24.23
CA VAL A 480 -0.94 11.92 -24.54
C VAL A 480 -1.75 13.13 -24.98
N ASP A 481 -1.37 14.33 -24.60
CA ASP A 481 -2.17 15.53 -24.84
C ASP A 481 -2.03 16.00 -26.28
N ALA A 482 -0.79 16.07 -26.78
CA ALA A 482 -0.49 16.51 -28.13
C ALA A 482 -0.90 15.48 -29.19
N PHE A 483 -0.74 14.19 -28.89
CA PHE A 483 -0.87 13.11 -29.88
C PHE A 483 -2.03 12.15 -29.60
N LYS A 484 -2.80 12.38 -28.53
CA LYS A 484 -4.02 11.63 -28.15
C LYS A 484 -3.77 10.11 -28.15
N LYS A 485 -4.78 9.34 -28.55
CA LYS A 485 -4.75 7.88 -28.56
C LYS A 485 -3.58 7.28 -29.36
N PRO A 486 -3.18 7.79 -30.54
CA PRO A 486 -2.01 7.31 -31.28
C PRO A 486 -0.69 7.25 -30.47
N SER A 487 -0.50 8.16 -29.51
CA SER A 487 0.69 8.17 -28.66
C SER A 487 0.80 6.95 -27.74
N ILE A 488 -0.33 6.33 -27.41
CA ILE A 488 -0.42 5.32 -26.37
C ILE A 488 -0.18 3.95 -27.01
N ALA A 489 0.92 3.29 -26.64
CA ALA A 489 1.28 2.03 -27.26
C ALA A 489 0.23 0.95 -26.99
N SER A 490 -0.10 0.20 -28.06
CA SER A 490 -0.94 -0.98 -28.01
C SER A 490 -0.16 -2.26 -28.23
N TYR A 491 -0.38 -3.27 -27.38
CA TYR A 491 0.21 -4.57 -27.61
C TYR A 491 -0.33 -5.15 -28.93
N THR A 492 -1.63 -4.98 -29.19
CA THR A 492 -2.29 -5.45 -30.41
C THR A 492 -1.64 -4.90 -31.69
N TYR A 493 -1.09 -3.67 -31.63
CA TYR A 493 -0.44 -3.03 -32.76
C TYR A 493 1.08 -3.26 -32.80
N THR A 494 1.73 -3.29 -31.65
CA THR A 494 3.20 -3.34 -31.56
C THR A 494 3.76 -4.74 -31.37
N ASN A 495 2.92 -5.71 -30.97
CA ASN A 495 3.30 -7.05 -30.51
C ASN A 495 4.42 -7.06 -29.45
N LEU A 496 4.57 -5.95 -28.70
CA LEU A 496 5.65 -5.74 -27.77
C LEU A 496 5.12 -5.24 -26.43
N ASN A 497 5.38 -6.03 -25.39
CA ASN A 497 5.18 -5.62 -24.01
C ASN A 497 6.31 -4.68 -23.59
N LYS A 498 6.10 -3.37 -23.75
CA LYS A 498 7.11 -2.36 -23.40
C LYS A 498 6.64 -1.40 -22.32
N PRO A 499 7.51 -1.09 -21.33
CA PRO A 499 7.33 0.04 -20.44
C PRO A 499 6.95 1.32 -21.19
N GLN A 500 5.90 2.01 -20.74
CA GLN A 500 5.60 3.36 -21.22
C GLN A 500 5.24 4.31 -20.07
N ILE A 501 5.71 5.55 -20.15
CA ILE A 501 5.32 6.65 -19.27
C ILE A 501 4.36 7.53 -20.06
N LEU A 502 3.19 7.78 -19.48
CA LEU A 502 2.11 8.57 -20.06
C LEU A 502 2.04 9.90 -19.33
N HIS A 503 2.41 10.97 -20.01
CA HIS A 503 2.17 12.34 -19.56
C HIS A 503 0.82 12.80 -20.10
N THR A 504 -0.07 13.23 -19.21
CA THR A 504 -1.42 13.67 -19.61
C THR A 504 -1.96 14.74 -18.68
N SER A 505 -2.69 15.68 -19.25
CA SER A 505 -3.58 16.63 -18.57
C SER A 505 -5.04 16.25 -18.83
N MET A 506 -5.97 17.11 -18.41
CA MET A 506 -7.39 16.96 -18.73
C MET A 506 -7.65 16.80 -20.22
N ALA A 507 -6.83 17.42 -21.08
CA ALA A 507 -6.95 17.32 -22.53
C ALA A 507 -6.71 15.90 -23.07
N GLY A 508 -5.93 15.07 -22.37
CA GLY A 508 -5.62 13.70 -22.75
C GLY A 508 -6.48 12.64 -22.07
N HIS A 509 -7.31 13.01 -21.09
CA HIS A 509 -8.13 12.06 -20.31
C HIS A 509 -8.99 11.15 -21.18
N ASP A 510 -9.69 11.69 -22.19
CA ASP A 510 -10.58 10.87 -23.03
C ASP A 510 -9.80 9.89 -23.91
N ALA A 511 -8.62 10.27 -24.39
CA ALA A 511 -7.72 9.38 -25.12
C ALA A 511 -7.22 8.23 -24.23
N LEU A 512 -6.86 8.55 -22.98
CA LEU A 512 -6.46 7.56 -22.00
C LEU A 512 -7.59 6.58 -21.66
N ILE A 513 -8.81 7.07 -21.41
CA ILE A 513 -9.98 6.22 -21.14
C ILE A 513 -10.32 5.36 -22.36
N ALA A 514 -10.27 5.91 -23.57
CA ALA A 514 -10.49 5.15 -24.79
C ALA A 514 -9.51 3.97 -24.90
N ARG A 515 -8.23 4.17 -24.55
CA ARG A 515 -7.24 3.10 -24.53
C ARG A 515 -7.53 2.04 -23.46
N MET A 516 -7.97 2.44 -22.26
CA MET A 516 -8.34 1.50 -21.19
C MET A 516 -9.52 0.58 -21.57
N ARG A 517 -10.32 0.95 -22.57
CA ARG A 517 -11.46 0.14 -23.05
C ARG A 517 -11.07 -1.00 -23.98
N GLU A 518 -9.86 -1.02 -24.51
CA GLU A 518 -9.42 -2.04 -25.46
C GLU A 518 -9.16 -3.41 -24.80
N GLU A 519 -9.16 -4.46 -25.62
CA GLU A 519 -9.06 -5.86 -25.19
C GLU A 519 -7.74 -6.17 -24.46
N ASP A 520 -6.65 -5.48 -24.79
CA ASP A 520 -5.34 -5.62 -24.16
C ASP A 520 -5.18 -4.76 -22.89
N SER A 521 -6.28 -4.23 -22.32
CA SER A 521 -6.28 -3.37 -21.13
C SER A 521 -5.51 -3.95 -19.94
N HIS A 522 -5.45 -5.27 -19.78
CA HIS A 522 -4.68 -5.95 -18.74
C HIS A 522 -3.15 -5.81 -18.91
N ARG A 523 -2.64 -5.86 -20.15
CA ARG A 523 -1.23 -5.58 -20.47
C ARG A 523 -0.94 -4.10 -20.37
N PHE A 524 -1.85 -3.27 -20.87
CA PHE A 524 -1.76 -1.83 -20.77
C PHE A 524 -1.62 -1.38 -19.31
N ARG A 525 -2.45 -1.93 -18.42
CA ARG A 525 -2.42 -1.75 -16.96
C ARG A 525 -1.04 -2.04 -16.35
N TYR A 526 -0.41 -3.13 -16.79
CA TYR A 526 0.86 -3.61 -16.23
C TYR A 526 2.08 -2.82 -16.74
N TRP A 527 2.06 -2.38 -18.00
CA TRP A 527 3.23 -1.78 -18.64
C TRP A 527 3.27 -0.25 -18.63
N SER A 528 2.16 0.41 -18.27
CA SER A 528 2.02 1.85 -18.40
C SER A 528 2.04 2.56 -17.05
N THR A 529 2.76 3.67 -16.96
CA THR A 529 2.88 4.54 -15.78
C THR A 529 2.23 5.87 -16.07
N LEU A 530 1.28 6.31 -15.26
CA LEU A 530 0.61 7.59 -15.43
C LEU A 530 1.31 8.69 -14.62
N VAL A 531 1.70 9.77 -15.30
CA VAL A 531 2.22 11.01 -14.72
C VAL A 531 1.29 12.15 -15.12
N PRO A 532 0.24 12.44 -14.33
CA PRO A 532 -0.66 13.54 -14.61
C PRO A 532 0.09 14.87 -14.58
N GLU A 533 -0.33 15.82 -15.41
CA GLU A 533 0.08 17.21 -15.28
C GLU A 533 -0.44 17.78 -13.97
N ASP A 534 0.37 18.62 -13.32
CA ASP A 534 -0.01 19.39 -12.14
C ASP A 534 -0.46 18.58 -10.91
N VAL A 535 -0.13 17.29 -10.89
CA VAL A 535 -0.30 16.43 -9.72
C VAL A 535 1.08 16.05 -9.17
N PRO A 536 1.54 16.71 -8.08
CA PRO A 536 2.73 16.31 -7.35
C PRO A 536 2.72 14.84 -6.98
N TYR A 537 3.92 14.27 -6.83
CA TYR A 537 4.08 12.87 -6.48
C TYR A 537 3.33 12.53 -5.18
N GLU A 538 3.40 13.40 -4.17
CA GLU A 538 2.78 13.20 -2.86
C GLU A 538 1.27 13.09 -2.94
N LEU A 539 0.61 13.90 -3.78
CA LEU A 539 -0.85 13.85 -3.94
C LEU A 539 -1.29 12.57 -4.65
N GLN A 540 -0.55 12.13 -5.68
CA GLN A 540 -0.84 10.84 -6.31
C GLN A 540 -0.52 9.67 -5.38
N ALA A 541 0.54 9.76 -4.58
CA ALA A 541 0.87 8.76 -3.57
C ALA A 541 -0.22 8.67 -2.48
N TYR A 542 -0.78 9.80 -2.06
CA TYR A 542 -1.94 9.83 -1.16
C TYR A 542 -3.15 9.13 -1.80
N ALA A 543 -3.47 9.48 -3.05
CA ALA A 543 -4.57 8.87 -3.78
C ALA A 543 -4.40 7.34 -3.92
N VAL A 544 -3.19 6.87 -4.22
CA VAL A 544 -2.86 5.44 -4.35
C VAL A 544 -2.91 4.74 -3.00
N ASN A 545 -2.35 5.31 -1.93
CA ASN A 545 -2.25 4.59 -0.66
C ASN A 545 -3.52 4.68 0.20
N HIS A 546 -4.40 5.66 -0.07
CA HIS A 546 -5.59 5.92 0.74
C HIS A 546 -6.87 5.94 -0.12
N THR A 547 -7.03 6.94 -0.98
CA THR A 547 -8.30 7.24 -1.64
C THR A 547 -8.79 6.13 -2.58
N ASN A 548 -7.89 5.53 -3.37
CA ASN A 548 -8.22 4.48 -4.32
C ASN A 548 -8.86 3.26 -3.63
N ARG A 549 -8.44 2.93 -2.41
CA ARG A 549 -9.03 1.82 -1.64
C ARG A 549 -10.48 2.13 -1.25
N ILE A 550 -10.75 3.38 -0.85
CA ILE A 550 -12.10 3.86 -0.52
C ILE A 550 -12.98 3.82 -1.77
N ILE A 551 -12.50 4.39 -2.89
CA ILE A 551 -13.23 4.41 -4.15
C ILE A 551 -13.57 2.98 -4.58
N LYS A 552 -12.58 2.08 -4.67
CA LYS A 552 -12.82 0.67 -5.07
C LYS A 552 -13.85 -0.01 -4.16
N ARG A 553 -13.75 0.19 -2.84
CA ARG A 553 -14.73 -0.34 -1.88
C ARG A 553 -16.15 0.17 -2.19
N CYS A 554 -16.30 1.48 -2.36
CA CYS A 554 -17.61 2.06 -2.66
C CYS A 554 -18.15 1.57 -4.00
N LEU A 555 -17.31 1.46 -5.03
CA LEU A 555 -17.72 0.93 -6.33
C LEU A 555 -18.23 -0.51 -6.22
N ARG A 556 -17.58 -1.36 -5.41
CA ARG A 556 -18.05 -2.73 -5.15
C ARG A 556 -19.40 -2.75 -4.45
N ALA A 557 -19.62 -1.87 -3.47
CA ALA A 557 -20.90 -1.78 -2.76
C ALA A 557 -22.04 -1.27 -3.66
N LEU A 558 -21.74 -0.37 -4.60
CA LEU A 558 -22.72 0.23 -5.52
C LEU A 558 -23.01 -0.63 -6.75
N GLY A 559 -22.06 -1.48 -7.16
CA GLY A 559 -22.15 -2.32 -8.37
C GLY A 559 -23.41 -3.17 -8.49
N PRO A 560 -23.81 -3.95 -7.45
CA PRO A 560 -25.02 -4.77 -7.47
C PRO A 560 -26.32 -4.00 -7.71
N TYR A 561 -26.34 -2.71 -7.40
CA TYR A 561 -27.54 -1.85 -7.48
C TYR A 561 -27.64 -1.11 -8.81
N GLY A 562 -26.74 -1.36 -9.77
CA GLY A 562 -26.73 -0.67 -11.06
C GLY A 562 -26.41 0.83 -10.96
N MET A 563 -26.06 1.33 -9.77
CA MET A 563 -25.81 2.76 -9.47
C MET A 563 -24.52 3.30 -10.11
N LEU A 564 -23.84 2.50 -10.94
CA LEU A 564 -22.60 2.83 -11.64
C LEU A 564 -22.70 2.73 -13.18
N GLN A 565 -23.84 2.36 -13.76
CA GLN A 565 -23.97 2.20 -15.22
C GLN A 565 -24.98 3.17 -15.84
N THR A 566 -24.50 3.91 -16.86
CA THR A 566 -25.29 4.28 -18.04
C THR A 566 -24.63 3.67 -19.27
N ALA A 567 -25.06 2.47 -19.65
CA ALA A 567 -25.19 1.93 -21.01
C ALA A 567 -25.20 0.39 -20.96
N PRO A 568 -26.19 -0.29 -21.56
CA PRO A 568 -26.18 -1.74 -21.65
C PRO A 568 -25.08 -2.17 -22.62
N VAL A 569 -24.18 -3.04 -22.17
CA VAL A 569 -23.46 -3.94 -23.06
C VAL A 569 -24.54 -4.81 -23.69
N ALA A 570 -24.81 -4.62 -24.98
CA ALA A 570 -25.71 -5.47 -25.73
C ALA A 570 -25.30 -6.93 -25.51
N LYS A 571 -26.15 -7.68 -24.79
CA LYS A 571 -26.13 -9.13 -24.88
C LYS A 571 -26.50 -9.42 -26.34
N GLU A 572 -25.52 -9.73 -27.17
CA GLU A 572 -25.74 -10.52 -28.37
C GLU A 572 -26.38 -11.83 -27.93
N ARG A 573 -27.72 -11.85 -27.90
CA ARG A 573 -28.47 -13.09 -27.98
C ARG A 573 -28.08 -13.67 -29.34
N ARG A 574 -27.28 -14.73 -29.33
CA ARG A 574 -27.23 -15.69 -30.44
C ARG A 574 -28.67 -16.11 -30.72
N GLN A 575 -29.31 -15.47 -31.69
CA GLN A 575 -30.42 -16.08 -32.39
C GLN A 575 -29.80 -17.14 -33.27
N GLU A 576 -30.09 -18.40 -32.95
CA GLU A 576 -29.90 -19.54 -33.82
C GLU A 576 -30.59 -19.22 -35.16
N SER A 577 -29.78 -18.87 -36.16
CA SER A 577 -30.20 -18.91 -37.55
C SER A 577 -30.48 -20.37 -37.90
N ARG A 578 -31.74 -20.77 -37.81
CA ARG A 578 -32.24 -21.96 -38.51
C ARG A 578 -31.94 -21.76 -39.99
N GLY A 579 -30.98 -22.52 -40.50
CA GLY A 579 -30.67 -22.55 -41.93
C GLY A 579 -31.89 -23.02 -42.73
N PRO A 580 -32.10 -22.51 -43.96
CA PRO A 580 -33.16 -23.00 -44.82
C PRO A 580 -32.83 -24.44 -45.24
N GLN A 581 -33.74 -25.36 -44.90
CA GLN A 581 -33.81 -26.70 -45.46
C GLN A 581 -34.10 -26.58 -46.96
N TYR A 582 -33.13 -26.92 -47.79
CA TYR A 582 -33.39 -27.28 -49.19
C TYR A 582 -33.79 -28.76 -49.22
N ALA A 583 -35.07 -29.00 -49.50
CA ALA A 583 -35.58 -30.29 -49.94
C ALA A 583 -35.47 -30.36 -51.47
N LEU A 584 -34.79 -31.40 -51.95
CA LEU A 584 -34.80 -31.85 -53.35
C LEU A 584 -36.12 -32.56 -53.64
N HIS A 585 -36.70 -32.31 -54.82
CA HIS A 585 -37.31 -33.28 -55.76
C HIS A 585 -38.23 -32.57 -56.78
N PRO A 586 -38.51 -33.14 -57.97
CA PRO A 586 -38.10 -34.46 -58.48
C PRO A 586 -36.70 -34.49 -59.10
#